data_AF-A0A1Z5KQ90-F1
#
_entry.id   AF-A0A1Z5KQ90-F1
#
_cell.length_a   1.000
_cell.length_b   1.000
_cell.length_c   1.000
_cell.angle_alpha   90.00
_cell.angle_beta   90.00
_cell.angle_gamma   90.00
#
_symmetry.space_group_name_H-M   'P 1'
#
loop_
_entity.id
_entity.type
_entity.pdbx_description
1 polymer ?
#
loop_
_entity_poly.entity_id
_entity_poly.type
_entity_poly.pdbx_seq_one_letter_code
_entity_poly.pdbx_strand_id
1 'polypeptide(L)'
;MDTLYIIFSRLDEKQLGGGKQKGTMEPFCSIWWSFHRMESKGPPQTAMMPGKRKVAFSPTVEIHHHKLILGDHPSVSEGIPLTLDWSVEYSEAIDLDAHESRCRNGLPLFESSEREEMARHHGASDQCLLETRKELSLIQTSRRLSELDQPWGLWGSMSDSSHCYQQQRCGILLTL
;
A
#
# COMPACT_ATOMS: atom_id res chain seq x y z
N MET A 1 -4.22 21.51 10.82
CA MET A 1 -3.76 20.15 11.16
C MET A 1 -4.59 19.24 10.30
N ASP A 2 -4.23 19.17 9.02
CA ASP A 2 -5.01 18.46 8.00
C ASP A 2 -4.45 17.05 7.90
N THR A 3 -5.05 16.14 8.66
CA THR A 3 -4.66 14.73 8.68
C THR A 3 -5.31 14.00 7.51
N LEU A 4 -4.49 13.45 6.60
CA LEU A 4 -4.95 12.61 5.51
C LEU A 4 -5.17 11.17 6.03
N TYR A 5 -6.40 10.66 5.94
CA TYR A 5 -6.76 9.32 6.41
C TYR A 5 -6.69 8.30 5.27
N ILE A 6 -5.84 7.28 5.38
CA ILE A 6 -5.88 6.09 4.51
C ILE A 6 -6.03 4.85 5.40
N ILE A 7 -7.13 4.12 5.23
CA ILE A 7 -7.52 2.98 6.08
C ILE A 7 -7.07 1.68 5.42
N PHE A 8 -6.22 0.92 6.10
CA PHE A 8 -5.94 -0.47 5.76
C PHE A 8 -6.72 -1.38 6.69
N SER A 9 -7.82 -1.95 6.20
CA SER A 9 -8.59 -2.94 6.96
C SER A 9 -7.81 -4.26 7.01
N ARG A 10 -7.12 -4.50 8.12
CA ARG A 10 -6.51 -5.80 8.41
C ARG A 10 -7.62 -6.78 8.85
N LEU A 11 -7.74 -7.90 8.16
CA LEU A 11 -8.52 -9.05 8.63
C LEU A 11 -7.71 -9.74 9.73
N ASP A 12 -8.07 -9.52 10.98
CA ASP A 12 -7.40 -10.18 12.10
C ASP A 12 -7.78 -11.66 12.21
N GLU A 13 -6.77 -12.50 12.06
CA GLU A 13 -6.81 -13.91 12.42
C GLU A 13 -6.63 -14.03 13.94
N LYS A 14 -7.69 -14.43 14.63
CA LYS A 14 -7.74 -14.56 16.10
C LYS A 14 -6.64 -15.49 16.61
N GLN A 15 -5.61 -14.94 17.23
CA GLN A 15 -4.72 -15.70 18.12
C GLN A 15 -5.30 -15.70 19.54
N LEU A 16 -5.62 -16.90 20.04
CA LEU A 16 -6.03 -17.16 21.41
C LEU A 16 -4.82 -16.99 22.34
N GLY A 17 -5.05 -16.29 23.46
CA GLY A 17 -4.03 -15.89 24.41
C GLY A 17 -3.38 -17.03 25.19
N GLY A 18 -2.12 -16.80 25.58
CA GLY A 18 -1.38 -17.52 26.60
C GLY A 18 -0.58 -16.52 27.44
N GLY A 19 -0.75 -16.59 28.76
CA GLY A 19 -0.35 -15.57 29.72
C GLY A 19 1.16 -15.43 30.02
N LYS A 20 1.47 -14.32 30.69
CA LYS A 20 2.75 -13.93 31.31
C LYS A 20 3.41 -15.05 32.13
N GLN A 21 4.73 -15.23 31.99
CA GLN A 21 5.67 -15.36 33.12
C GLN A 21 7.07 -14.84 32.76
N LYS A 22 7.78 -14.39 33.80
CA LYS A 22 9.07 -13.68 33.80
C LYS A 22 10.26 -14.65 33.75
N GLY A 23 11.37 -14.20 33.16
CA GLY A 23 12.71 -14.39 33.74
C GLY A 23 13.69 -15.36 33.09
N THR A 24 14.92 -14.85 32.94
CA THR A 24 16.24 -15.51 32.83
C THR A 24 16.68 -16.14 31.49
N MET A 25 17.71 -15.50 30.90
CA MET A 25 18.67 -16.07 29.94
C MET A 25 19.51 -17.17 30.57
N GLU A 26 19.74 -18.26 29.82
CA GLU A 26 21.06 -18.80 29.39
C GLU A 26 20.86 -20.23 28.79
N PRO A 27 21.83 -20.79 28.04
CA PRO A 27 21.53 -21.46 26.77
C PRO A 27 21.83 -22.97 26.69
N PHE A 28 21.45 -23.52 25.53
CA PHE A 28 21.89 -24.78 24.91
C PHE A 28 21.40 -26.15 25.43
N CYS A 29 21.13 -26.99 24.42
CA CYS A 29 21.11 -28.46 24.38
C CYS A 29 19.81 -29.24 24.69
N SER A 30 19.21 -29.70 23.58
CA SER A 30 19.12 -31.13 23.22
C SER A 30 18.20 -32.08 24.02
N ILE A 31 17.13 -32.49 23.32
CA ILE A 31 16.57 -33.85 23.23
C ILE A 31 16.10 -34.51 24.55
N TRP A 32 14.76 -34.66 24.69
CA TRP A 32 14.00 -35.91 24.91
C TRP A 32 12.60 -35.54 25.43
N TRP A 33 11.59 -35.54 24.56
CA TRP A 33 10.19 -35.51 24.99
C TRP A 33 9.71 -36.95 25.19
N SER A 34 9.80 -37.47 26.42
CA SER A 34 8.98 -38.61 26.82
C SER A 34 7.57 -38.11 27.14
N PHE A 35 6.68 -38.27 26.17
CA PHE A 35 5.25 -38.00 26.31
C PHE A 35 4.62 -39.06 27.23
N HIS A 36 4.63 -38.81 28.54
CA HIS A 36 3.76 -39.52 29.47
C HIS A 36 2.32 -39.10 29.18
N ARG A 37 1.58 -39.96 28.50
CA ARG A 37 0.13 -39.87 28.32
C ARG A 37 -0.53 -40.06 29.69
N MET A 38 -0.75 -38.97 30.43
CA MET A 38 -1.73 -38.93 31.51
C MET A 38 -3.13 -38.79 30.87
N GLU A 39 -3.95 -39.83 30.97
CA GLU A 39 -5.38 -39.75 30.69
C GLU A 39 -6.08 -38.93 31.79
N SER A 40 -6.09 -37.61 31.62
CA SER A 40 -7.06 -36.77 32.32
C SER A 40 -8.43 -36.99 31.66
N LYS A 41 -9.37 -37.58 32.39
CA LYS A 41 -10.80 -37.57 32.01
C LYS A 41 -11.28 -36.12 31.99
N GLY A 42 -11.24 -35.50 30.82
CA GLY A 42 -11.75 -34.16 30.59
C GLY A 42 -13.26 -34.06 30.85
N PRO A 43 -13.79 -32.84 31.07
CA PRO A 43 -15.21 -32.62 31.26
C PRO A 43 -16.01 -33.12 30.05
N PRO A 44 -17.30 -33.45 30.23
CA PRO A 44 -18.13 -34.02 29.17
C PRO A 44 -18.08 -33.11 27.95
N GLN A 45 -17.57 -33.66 26.85
CA GLN A 45 -17.62 -33.03 25.55
C GLN A 45 -19.10 -32.90 25.18
N THR A 46 -19.68 -31.73 25.43
CA THR A 46 -20.96 -31.35 24.84
C THR A 46 -20.73 -31.45 23.33
N ALA A 47 -21.37 -32.43 22.70
CA ALA A 47 -21.34 -32.61 21.25
C ALA A 47 -21.85 -31.32 20.61
N MET A 48 -20.92 -30.44 20.23
CA MET A 48 -21.22 -29.26 19.46
C MET A 48 -21.58 -29.77 18.07
N MET A 49 -22.89 -29.86 17.81
CA MET A 49 -23.44 -30.00 16.45
C MET A 49 -22.70 -29.03 15.54
N PRO A 50 -22.38 -29.40 14.27
CA PRO A 50 -21.70 -28.50 13.35
C PRO A 50 -22.57 -27.26 13.10
N GLY A 51 -22.38 -26.25 13.95
CA GLY A 51 -23.05 -24.98 13.87
C GLY A 51 -22.62 -24.33 12.57
N LYS A 52 -23.60 -23.85 11.80
CA LYS A 52 -23.34 -23.08 10.58
C LYS A 52 -22.44 -21.90 10.95
N ARG A 53 -21.17 -21.95 10.54
CA ARG A 53 -20.23 -20.83 10.72
C ARG A 53 -20.83 -19.60 10.06
N LYS A 54 -21.06 -18.56 10.83
CA LYS A 54 -21.51 -17.26 10.33
C LYS A 54 -20.28 -16.35 10.24
N VAL A 55 -20.11 -15.70 9.11
CA VAL A 55 -19.12 -14.65 8.92
C VAL A 55 -19.69 -13.36 9.55
N ALA A 56 -18.88 -12.68 10.34
CA ALA A 56 -19.19 -11.37 10.91
C ALA A 56 -17.93 -10.49 10.83
N PHE A 57 -18.14 -9.19 10.65
CA PHE A 57 -17.07 -8.19 10.64
C PHE A 57 -16.91 -7.57 12.04
N SER A 58 -15.70 -7.09 12.34
CA SER A 58 -15.48 -6.31 13.57
C SER A 58 -16.29 -5.01 13.51
N PRO A 59 -16.95 -4.60 14.60
CA PRO A 59 -17.62 -3.30 14.67
C PRO A 59 -16.63 -2.13 14.78
N THR A 60 -15.34 -2.42 14.98
CA THR A 60 -14.28 -1.42 15.17
C THR A 60 -13.24 -1.52 14.06
N VAL A 61 -12.78 -0.36 13.59
CA VAL A 61 -11.73 -0.19 12.60
C VAL A 61 -10.51 0.42 13.29
N GLU A 62 -9.33 -0.12 13.03
CA GLU A 62 -8.06 0.49 13.43
C GLU A 62 -7.58 1.44 12.32
N ILE A 63 -7.31 2.68 12.68
CA ILE A 63 -6.74 3.71 11.80
C ILE A 63 -5.29 3.92 12.19
N HIS A 64 -4.39 3.71 11.24
CA HIS A 64 -2.97 3.99 11.39
C HIS A 64 -2.65 5.38 10.85
N HIS A 65 -1.96 6.17 11.66
CA HIS A 65 -1.48 7.49 11.30
C HIS A 65 -0.02 7.40 10.90
N HIS A 66 0.30 8.00 9.76
CA HIS A 66 1.62 7.93 9.13
C HIS A 66 2.13 9.34 8.83
N LYS A 67 3.45 9.51 8.80
CA LYS A 67 4.05 10.76 8.35
C LYS A 67 3.76 10.99 6.88
N LEU A 68 3.48 12.23 6.52
CA LEU A 68 3.45 12.66 5.14
C LEU A 68 4.88 12.97 4.68
N ILE A 69 5.31 12.34 3.60
CA ILE A 69 6.66 12.51 3.02
C ILE A 69 6.55 12.78 1.52
N LEU A 70 7.64 13.24 0.91
CA LEU A 70 7.73 13.39 -0.54
C LEU A 70 7.73 12.01 -1.20
N GLY A 71 6.86 11.85 -2.19
CA GLY A 71 6.76 10.61 -2.97
C GLY A 71 7.60 10.67 -4.25
N ASP A 72 7.52 9.58 -5.00
CA ASP A 72 8.13 9.41 -6.31
C ASP A 72 7.10 9.06 -7.39
N HIS A 73 5.80 9.22 -7.10
CA HIS A 73 4.73 8.76 -7.99
C HIS A 73 4.68 9.56 -9.30
N PRO A 74 5.01 8.93 -10.45
CA PRO A 74 5.20 9.67 -11.70
C PRO A 74 3.91 9.98 -12.46
N SER A 75 2.77 9.43 -12.02
CA SER A 75 1.46 9.70 -12.61
C SER A 75 0.83 11.00 -12.10
N VAL A 76 1.52 11.72 -11.21
CA VAL A 76 1.11 13.06 -10.82
C VAL A 76 1.23 13.97 -12.06
N SER A 77 0.12 14.58 -12.48
CA SER A 77 0.10 15.45 -13.65
C SER A 77 0.85 16.75 -13.40
N GLU A 78 0.69 17.31 -12.19
CA GLU A 78 1.27 18.59 -11.79
C GLU A 78 1.69 18.58 -10.32
N GLY A 79 2.79 19.26 -10.00
CA GLY A 79 3.24 19.45 -8.62
C GLY A 79 4.03 18.27 -8.04
N ILE A 80 4.29 18.35 -6.73
CA ILE A 80 4.98 17.29 -5.99
C ILE A 80 3.97 16.19 -5.60
N PRO A 81 4.37 14.91 -5.68
CA PRO A 81 3.64 13.80 -5.13
C PRO A 81 3.92 13.74 -3.62
N LEU A 82 2.87 13.47 -2.87
CA LEU A 82 2.95 13.20 -1.44
C LEU A 82 2.63 11.73 -1.24
N THR A 83 3.36 11.08 -0.35
CA THR A 83 3.10 9.70 0.05
C THR A 83 3.11 9.61 1.57
N LEU A 84 2.48 8.56 2.09
CA LEU A 84 2.62 8.20 3.49
C LEU A 84 3.92 7.43 3.67
N ASP A 85 4.60 7.69 4.79
CA ASP A 85 5.70 6.86 5.26
C ASP A 85 5.18 5.47 5.64
N TRP A 86 6.02 4.45 5.48
CA TRP A 86 5.67 3.08 5.83
C TRP A 86 5.57 2.88 7.36
N SER A 87 6.20 3.76 8.13
CA SER A 87 6.19 3.70 9.58
C SER A 87 4.89 4.26 10.15
N VAL A 88 4.21 3.47 10.97
CA VAL A 88 3.07 3.93 11.77
C VAL A 88 3.59 4.82 12.89
N GLU A 89 3.09 6.04 12.99
CA GLU A 89 3.35 6.92 14.14
C GLU A 89 2.50 6.51 15.34
N TYR A 90 1.20 6.34 15.12
CA TYR A 90 0.26 5.86 16.13
C TYR A 90 -0.99 5.24 15.49
N SER A 91 -1.72 4.46 16.29
CA SER A 91 -3.01 3.87 15.90
C SER A 91 -4.13 4.39 16.78
N GLU A 92 -5.33 4.45 16.23
CA GLU A 92 -6.57 4.62 17.00
C GLU A 92 -7.65 3.64 16.54
N ALA A 93 -8.54 3.25 17.45
CA ALA A 93 -9.68 2.38 17.13
C ALA A 93 -10.97 3.20 17.15
N ILE A 94 -11.73 3.15 16.05
CA ILE A 94 -12.97 3.90 15.86
C ILE A 94 -14.10 2.94 15.52
N ASP A 95 -15.29 3.24 16.02
CA ASP A 95 -16.52 2.55 15.66
C ASP A 95 -16.86 2.77 14.17
N LEU A 96 -17.15 1.68 13.46
CA LEU A 96 -17.32 1.69 12.00
C LEU A 96 -18.49 2.58 11.55
N ASP A 97 -19.62 2.53 12.27
CA ASP A 97 -20.81 3.34 11.95
C ASP A 97 -20.53 4.84 12.17
N ALA A 98 -19.78 5.17 13.23
CA ALA A 98 -19.34 6.53 13.50
C ALA A 98 -18.30 7.05 12.48
N HIS A 99 -17.55 6.16 11.83
CA HIS A 99 -16.62 6.53 10.76
C HIS A 99 -17.36 6.79 9.44
N GLU A 100 -18.22 5.86 9.01
CA GLU A 100 -18.95 5.98 7.74
C GLU A 100 -19.88 7.19 7.67
N SER A 101 -20.45 7.61 8.81
CA SER A 101 -21.26 8.82 8.89
C SER A 101 -20.48 10.11 8.61
N ARG A 102 -19.16 10.14 8.85
CA ARG A 102 -18.28 11.30 8.59
C ARG A 102 -17.76 11.35 7.16
N CYS A 103 -17.53 10.21 6.52
CA CYS A 103 -16.88 10.11 5.21
C CYS A 103 -17.82 10.21 3.99
N ARG A 104 -19.07 10.64 4.16
CA ARG A 104 -20.02 10.79 3.04
C ARG A 104 -19.68 11.94 2.09
N ASN A 105 -18.85 12.87 2.54
CA ASN A 105 -18.35 13.96 1.72
C ASN A 105 -17.08 13.46 1.04
N GLY A 106 -17.02 13.56 -0.29
CA GLY A 106 -15.89 13.04 -1.08
C GLY A 106 -14.54 13.58 -0.58
N LEU A 107 -13.46 12.90 -0.97
CA LEU A 107 -12.11 13.32 -0.60
C LEU A 107 -11.79 14.70 -1.20
N PRO A 108 -11.16 15.60 -0.43
CA PRO A 108 -10.69 16.86 -0.97
C PRO A 108 -9.64 16.59 -2.06
N LEU A 109 -9.79 17.28 -3.20
CA LEU A 109 -8.75 17.34 -4.21
C LEU A 109 -7.84 18.52 -3.86
N PHE A 110 -6.56 18.25 -3.63
CA PHE A 110 -5.58 19.28 -3.31
C PHE A 110 -4.94 19.84 -4.58
N GLU A 111 -4.75 21.15 -4.63
CA GLU A 111 -3.95 21.82 -5.66
C GLU A 111 -2.45 21.56 -5.45
N SER A 112 -1.63 21.86 -6.48
CA SER A 112 -0.17 21.69 -6.40
C SER A 112 0.45 22.55 -5.29
N SER A 113 -0.03 23.79 -5.13
CA SER A 113 0.43 24.73 -4.10
C SER A 113 0.14 24.22 -2.69
N GLU A 114 -1.07 23.72 -2.47
CA GLU A 114 -1.50 23.13 -1.19
C GLU A 114 -0.64 21.91 -0.84
N ARG A 115 -0.32 21.06 -1.82
CA ARG A 115 0.59 19.93 -1.60
C ARG A 115 1.99 20.37 -1.17
N GLU A 116 2.52 21.44 -1.76
CA GLU A 116 3.82 21.99 -1.36
C GLU A 116 3.80 22.59 0.03
N GLU A 117 2.73 23.29 0.39
CA GLU A 117 2.55 23.82 1.73
C GLU A 117 2.46 22.69 2.77
N MET A 118 1.70 21.64 2.47
CA MET A 118 1.67 20.43 3.30
C MET A 118 3.07 19.83 3.45
N ALA A 119 3.81 19.66 2.37
CA ALA A 119 5.19 19.14 2.45
C ALA A 119 6.09 20.01 3.33
N ARG A 120 6.04 21.34 3.19
CA ARG A 120 6.82 22.28 4.02
C ARG A 120 6.44 22.17 5.49
N HIS A 121 5.15 22.10 5.78
CA HIS A 121 4.64 21.92 7.14
C HIS A 121 5.14 20.61 7.78
N HIS A 122 5.33 19.57 6.95
CA HIS A 122 5.90 18.29 7.36
C HIS A 122 7.44 18.22 7.29
N GLY A 123 8.12 19.37 7.13
CA GLY A 123 9.57 19.48 7.25
C GLY A 123 10.35 19.34 5.94
N ALA A 124 9.68 19.31 4.79
CA ALA A 124 10.38 19.35 3.50
C ALA A 124 11.03 20.72 3.28
N SER A 125 12.32 20.72 2.94
CA SER A 125 13.03 21.94 2.54
C SER A 125 12.72 22.31 1.09
N ASP A 126 12.81 23.59 0.74
CA ASP A 126 12.61 24.03 -0.65
C ASP A 126 13.59 23.38 -1.63
N GLN A 127 14.82 23.09 -1.17
CA GLN A 127 15.78 22.34 -1.96
C GLN A 127 15.28 20.93 -2.27
N CYS A 128 14.72 20.24 -1.27
CA CYS A 128 14.16 18.90 -1.45
C CYS A 128 12.98 18.91 -2.42
N LEU A 129 12.07 19.90 -2.30
CA LEU A 129 10.98 20.09 -3.26
C LEU A 129 11.47 20.28 -4.70
N LEU A 130 12.53 21.06 -4.88
CA LEU A 130 13.14 21.31 -6.19
C LEU A 130 13.77 20.04 -6.77
N GLU A 131 14.45 19.26 -5.96
CA GLU A 131 15.06 17.99 -6.35
C GLU A 131 13.99 16.99 -6.79
N THR A 132 12.92 16.80 -6.01
CA THR A 132 11.81 15.92 -6.36
C THR A 132 11.15 16.31 -7.68
N ARG A 133 10.94 17.61 -7.94
CA ARG A 133 10.40 18.09 -9.23
C ARG A 133 11.30 17.70 -10.40
N LYS A 134 12.62 17.80 -10.23
CA LYS A 134 13.58 17.39 -11.27
C LYS A 134 13.51 15.89 -11.52
N GLU A 135 13.50 15.09 -10.46
CA GLU A 135 13.39 13.63 -10.56
C GLU A 135 12.12 13.20 -11.30
N LEU A 136 10.98 13.80 -10.96
CA LEU A 136 9.72 13.51 -11.63
C LEU A 136 9.74 13.88 -13.11
N SER A 137 10.32 15.04 -13.44
CA SER A 137 10.48 15.44 -14.84
C SER A 137 11.28 14.42 -15.63
N LEU A 138 12.33 13.85 -15.03
CA LEU A 138 13.12 12.77 -15.63
C LEU A 138 12.29 11.49 -15.80
N ILE A 139 11.56 11.06 -14.78
CA ILE A 139 10.74 9.84 -14.84
C ILE A 139 9.62 9.97 -15.88
N GLN A 140 8.93 11.11 -15.91
CA GLN A 140 7.88 11.39 -16.90
C GLN A 140 8.44 11.40 -18.32
N THR A 141 9.58 12.06 -18.53
CA THR A 141 10.26 12.08 -19.83
C THR A 141 10.67 10.67 -20.25
N SER A 142 11.26 9.90 -19.33
CA SER A 142 11.64 8.50 -19.59
C SER A 142 10.44 7.66 -20.01
N ARG A 143 9.29 7.80 -19.32
CA ARG A 143 8.06 7.06 -19.65
C ARG A 143 7.53 7.42 -21.03
N ARG A 144 7.47 8.73 -21.34
CA ARG A 144 7.06 9.21 -22.67
C ARG A 144 7.98 8.68 -23.77
N LEU A 145 9.29 8.63 -23.54
CA LEU A 145 10.24 8.08 -24.52
C LEU A 145 10.06 6.57 -24.68
N SER A 146 9.85 5.83 -23.58
CA SER A 146 9.56 4.40 -23.65
C SER A 146 8.26 4.07 -24.38
N GLU A 147 7.24 4.92 -24.28
CA GLU A 147 6.00 4.79 -25.07
C GLU A 147 6.26 4.93 -26.58
N LEU A 148 7.18 5.81 -26.99
CA LEU A 148 7.57 6.00 -28.39
C LEU A 148 8.48 4.88 -28.91
N ASP A 149 9.32 4.32 -28.04
CA ASP A 149 10.27 3.26 -28.38
C ASP A 149 9.62 1.86 -28.43
N GLN A 150 8.36 1.71 -28.03
CA GLN A 150 7.68 0.42 -28.11
C GLN A 150 7.47 0.03 -29.58
N PRO A 151 8.13 -1.05 -30.10
CA PRO A 151 7.96 -1.50 -31.47
C PRO A 151 6.59 -2.14 -31.75
N TRP A 152 5.65 -2.03 -30.81
CA TRP A 152 4.42 -2.82 -30.75
C TRP A 152 3.26 -2.19 -31.55
N GLY A 153 3.56 -1.16 -32.35
CA GLY A 153 2.75 -0.78 -33.50
C GLY A 153 2.45 -1.95 -34.48
N LEU A 154 3.00 -3.14 -34.24
CA LEU A 154 2.70 -4.37 -34.98
C LEU A 154 1.65 -5.32 -34.37
N TRP A 155 1.19 -5.15 -33.13
CA TRP A 155 0.18 -6.07 -32.54
C TRP A 155 -1.13 -5.38 -32.13
N GLY A 156 -1.20 -4.05 -32.16
CA GLY A 156 -2.41 -3.27 -31.84
C GLY A 156 -3.30 -2.89 -33.03
N SER A 157 -2.91 -3.20 -34.27
CA SER A 157 -3.69 -2.90 -35.48
C SER A 157 -3.81 -4.14 -36.37
N MET A 158 -4.43 -5.19 -35.83
CA MET A 158 -4.72 -6.42 -36.57
C MET A 158 -6.22 -6.73 -36.60
N SER A 159 -7.07 -5.71 -36.47
CA SER A 159 -8.54 -5.84 -36.61
C SER A 159 -9.18 -4.95 -37.67
N ASP A 160 -8.44 -4.14 -38.42
CA ASP A 160 -8.98 -3.46 -39.61
C ASP A 160 -8.11 -3.74 -40.85
N SER A 161 -8.26 -4.95 -41.36
CA SER A 161 -7.82 -5.30 -42.72
C SER A 161 -8.74 -4.63 -43.73
N SER A 162 -8.35 -3.43 -44.20
CA SER A 162 -8.47 -3.01 -45.60
C SER A 162 -7.90 -1.61 -45.74
N HIS A 163 -6.59 -1.49 -45.94
CA HIS A 163 -6.01 -0.56 -46.93
C HIS A 163 -4.50 -0.72 -46.97
N CYS A 164 -4.01 -1.11 -48.14
CA CYS A 164 -2.62 -1.11 -48.53
C CYS A 164 -2.07 0.33 -48.48
N TYR A 165 -1.05 0.61 -47.66
CA TYR A 165 -0.09 1.65 -48.01
C TYR A 165 1.33 1.24 -47.65
N GLN A 166 2.10 1.20 -48.71
CA GLN A 166 3.50 0.85 -48.85
C GLN A 166 4.33 2.01 -48.28
N GLN A 167 4.87 1.84 -47.07
CA GLN A 167 5.76 2.86 -46.49
C GLN A 167 7.22 2.42 -46.62
N GLN A 168 7.92 3.20 -47.44
CA GLN A 168 9.30 3.03 -47.83
C GLN A 168 10.24 3.17 -46.63
N ARG A 169 11.21 2.26 -46.58
CA ARG A 169 12.41 2.34 -45.76
C ARG A 169 13.18 3.62 -46.08
N CYS A 170 13.34 4.53 -45.12
CA CYS A 170 14.45 5.46 -45.12
C CYS A 170 15.53 4.90 -44.19
N GLY A 171 16.60 4.38 -44.78
CA GLY A 171 17.80 3.95 -44.07
C GLY A 171 18.58 5.15 -43.57
N ILE A 172 18.98 5.13 -42.30
CA ILE A 172 20.00 6.02 -41.77
C ILE A 172 21.36 5.37 -42.07
N LEU A 173 22.03 5.89 -43.10
CA LEU A 173 23.45 5.67 -43.34
C LEU A 173 24.23 6.56 -42.38
N LEU A 174 24.84 5.96 -41.37
CA LEU A 174 25.94 6.57 -40.63
C LEU A 174 27.21 6.39 -41.46
N THR A 175 27.69 7.46 -42.08
CA THR A 175 29.07 7.55 -42.56
C THR A 175 29.92 8.24 -41.49
N LEU A 176 30.95 7.52 -41.03
CA LEU A 176 32.12 8.05 -40.33
C LEU A 176 33.10 8.66 -41.35
#